data_AF-A0A2E0L973-F1
#
_entry.id   AF-A0A2E0L973-F1
#
_cell.length_a   1.000
_cell.length_b   1.000
_cell.length_c   1.000
_cell.angle_alpha   90.00
_cell.angle_beta   90.00
_cell.angle_gamma   90.00
#
_symmetry.space_group_name_H-M   'P 1'
#
loop_
_entity.id
_entity.type
_entity.pdbx_description
1 polymer ?
#
loop_
_entity_poly.entity_id
_entity_poly.type
_entity_poly.pdbx_seq_one_letter_code
_entity_poly.pdbx_strand_id
1 'polypeptide(L)'
;MVEKVTSRLGKQSDMLLRVLKETPEDWLTRSDIARLLEKRKLSSYDIAMLEVLQEKGLIEIEHRDNRTPIGYEFVYRITEQGLTESVG
;
A
#
# COMPACT_ATOMS: atom_id res chain seq x y z
N MET A 1 26.05 -6.16 8.36
CA MET A 1 25.27 -6.04 7.10
C MET A 1 23.80 -5.70 7.41
N VAL A 2 23.52 -4.60 8.12
CA VAL A 2 22.15 -4.25 8.56
C VAL A 2 21.60 -3.00 7.83
N GLU A 3 22.46 -2.16 7.25
CA GLU A 3 22.07 -0.86 6.68
C GLU A 3 21.43 -0.92 5.28
N LYS A 4 21.69 -1.97 4.49
CA LYS A 4 21.08 -2.10 3.15
C LYS A 4 19.61 -2.53 3.19
N VAL A 5 19.20 -3.23 4.25
CA VAL A 5 17.85 -3.77 4.37
C VAL A 5 16.88 -2.68 4.83
N THR A 6 17.29 -1.85 5.81
CA THR A 6 16.51 -0.69 6.27
C THR A 6 16.30 0.35 5.17
N SER A 7 17.32 0.65 4.36
CA SER A 7 17.20 1.60 3.25
C SER A 7 16.33 1.11 2.10
N ARG A 8 16.25 -0.21 1.85
CA ARG A 8 15.38 -0.78 0.80
C ARG A 8 13.93 -0.94 1.29
N LEU A 9 13.75 -1.32 2.56
CA LEU A 9 12.45 -1.37 3.22
C LEU A 9 11.79 0.02 3.20
N GLY A 10 12.53 1.07 3.57
CA GLY A 10 12.08 2.47 3.49
C GLY A 10 11.64 2.83 2.07
N LYS A 11 12.53 2.72 1.08
CA LYS A 11 12.18 3.09 -0.31
C LYS A 11 10.91 2.42 -0.84
N GLN A 12 10.67 1.16 -0.49
CA GLN A 12 9.47 0.47 -0.96
C GLN A 12 8.20 0.90 -0.23
N SER A 13 8.26 1.11 1.10
CA SER A 13 7.14 1.68 1.85
C SER A 13 6.80 3.08 1.36
N ASP A 14 7.82 3.87 1.03
CA ASP A 14 7.66 5.27 0.60
C ASP A 14 6.95 5.34 -0.74
N MET A 15 7.33 4.45 -1.66
CA MET A 15 6.64 4.33 -2.95
C MET A 15 5.17 3.95 -2.78
N LEU A 16 4.85 3.00 -1.90
CA LEU A 16 3.47 2.57 -1.67
C LEU A 16 2.65 3.69 -0.99
N LEU A 17 3.20 4.33 0.04
CA LEU A 17 2.56 5.46 0.71
C LEU A 17 2.36 6.63 -0.25
N ARG A 18 3.34 6.95 -1.09
CA ARG A 18 3.22 8.02 -2.08
C ARG A 18 2.04 7.77 -3.03
N VAL A 19 1.91 6.55 -3.55
CA VAL A 19 0.78 6.20 -4.44
C VAL A 19 -0.57 6.39 -3.74
N LEU A 20 -0.68 5.95 -2.47
CA LEU A 20 -1.92 6.12 -1.70
C LEU A 20 -2.19 7.59 -1.33
N LYS A 21 -1.14 8.41 -1.16
CA LYS A 21 -1.27 9.86 -0.92
C LYS A 21 -1.73 10.65 -2.13
N GLU A 22 -1.44 10.18 -3.35
CA GLU A 22 -1.87 10.85 -4.58
C GLU A 22 -3.40 10.75 -4.78
N THR A 23 -4.07 9.82 -4.07
CA THR A 23 -5.52 9.58 -4.15
C THR A 23 -6.13 9.33 -2.76
N PRO A 24 -6.08 10.33 -1.85
CA PRO A 24 -6.35 10.10 -0.42
C PRO A 24 -7.80 9.73 -0.09
N GLU A 25 -8.74 10.15 -0.95
CA GLU A 25 -10.17 9.85 -0.79
C GLU A 25 -10.57 8.50 -1.41
N ASP A 26 -9.70 7.91 -2.24
CA ASP A 26 -10.01 6.71 -2.99
C ASP A 26 -9.54 5.44 -2.28
N TRP A 27 -10.33 4.39 -2.48
CA TRP A 27 -9.97 3.03 -2.10
C TRP A 27 -9.40 2.32 -3.32
N LEU A 28 -8.11 1.99 -3.28
CA LEU A 28 -7.40 1.37 -4.39
C LEU A 28 -7.30 -0.13 -4.21
N THR A 29 -7.49 -0.90 -5.29
CA THR A 29 -7.20 -2.35 -5.27
C THR A 29 -5.70 -2.60 -5.43
N ARG A 30 -5.26 -3.84 -5.18
CA ARG A 30 -3.88 -4.26 -5.53
C ARG A 30 -3.52 -4.00 -7.00
N SER A 31 -4.51 -4.13 -7.89
CA SER A 31 -4.33 -3.88 -9.32
C SER A 31 -4.16 -2.40 -9.62
N ASP A 32 -4.89 -1.52 -8.94
CA ASP A 32 -4.77 -0.07 -9.12
C ASP A 32 -3.42 0.43 -8.60
N ILE A 33 -3.01 0.00 -7.40
CA ILE A 33 -1.68 0.31 -6.86
C ILE A 33 -0.58 -0.20 -7.80
N ALA A 34 -0.71 -1.41 -8.34
CA ALA A 34 0.27 -1.94 -9.29
C ALA A 34 0.35 -1.07 -10.56
N ARG A 35 -0.79 -0.64 -11.11
CA ARG A 35 -0.83 0.26 -12.29
C ARG A 35 -0.16 1.60 -12.01
N LEU A 36 -0.45 2.21 -10.85
CA LEU A 36 0.16 3.48 -10.44
C LEU A 36 1.66 3.37 -10.20
N LEU A 37 2.14 2.18 -9.82
CA LEU A 37 3.58 1.86 -9.72
C LEU A 37 4.20 1.41 -11.06
N GLU A 38 3.47 1.45 -12.16
CA GLU A 38 3.89 0.92 -13.47
C GLU A 38 4.33 -0.55 -13.43
N LYS A 39 3.77 -1.32 -12.49
CA LYS A 39 4.01 -2.76 -12.30
C LYS A 39 2.85 -3.56 -12.88
N ARG A 40 3.16 -4.75 -13.41
CA ARG A 40 2.14 -5.70 -13.87
C ARG A 40 1.27 -6.22 -12.72
N LYS A 41 1.86 -6.39 -11.54
CA LYS A 41 1.22 -6.81 -10.28
C LYS A 41 2.09 -6.42 -9.09
N LEU A 42 1.46 -6.30 -7.92
CA LEU A 42 2.20 -6.23 -6.66
C LEU A 42 2.93 -7.55 -6.39
N SER A 43 4.17 -7.46 -5.93
CA SER A 43 4.93 -8.60 -5.44
C SER A 43 4.44 -9.01 -4.05
N SER A 44 4.76 -10.22 -3.62
CA SER A 44 4.47 -10.64 -2.23
C SER A 44 5.11 -9.72 -1.19
N TYR A 45 6.25 -9.11 -1.52
CA TYR A 45 6.92 -8.12 -0.68
C TYR A 45 6.15 -6.81 -0.60
N ASP A 46 5.58 -6.33 -1.72
CA ASP A 46 4.72 -5.14 -1.72
C ASP A 46 3.46 -5.37 -0.87
N ILE A 47 2.87 -6.57 -0.93
CA ILE A 47 1.70 -6.94 -0.13
C ILE A 47 2.05 -6.97 1.36
N ALA A 48 3.14 -7.64 1.74
CA ALA A 48 3.61 -7.65 3.12
C ALA A 48 3.91 -6.24 3.63
N MET A 49 4.39 -5.34 2.76
CA MET A 49 4.64 -3.95 3.13
C MET A 49 3.34 -3.18 3.38
N LEU A 50 2.28 -3.43 2.61
CA LEU A 50 0.96 -2.84 2.88
C LEU A 50 0.42 -3.27 4.25
N GLU A 51 0.61 -4.54 4.63
CA GLU A 51 0.25 -5.03 5.96
C GLU A 51 1.05 -4.30 7.06
N VAL A 52 2.37 -4.13 6.88
CA VAL A 52 3.21 -3.36 7.82
C VAL A 52 2.76 -1.90 7.93
N LEU A 53 2.38 -1.27 6.82
CA LEU A 53 1.87 0.11 6.82
C LEU A 53 0.53 0.22 7.56
N GLN A 54 -0.31 -0.80 7.45
CA GLN A 54 -1.58 -0.89 8.19
C GLN A 54 -1.33 -1.05 9.69
N GLU A 55 -0.43 -1.95 10.09
CA GLU A 55 -0.04 -2.14 11.51
C GLU A 55 0.50 -0.85 12.14
N LYS A 56 1.12 0.01 11.32
CA LYS A 56 1.60 1.34 11.74
C LYS A 56 0.51 2.42 11.76
N GLY A 57 -0.71 2.11 11.35
CA GLY A 57 -1.82 3.06 11.27
C GLY A 57 -1.72 4.06 10.11
N LEU A 58 -0.82 3.85 9.15
CA LEU A 58 -0.58 4.78 8.03
C LEU A 58 -1.56 4.56 6.88
N ILE A 59 -2.08 3.34 6.76
CA ILE A 59 -3.08 2.98 5.76
C ILE A 59 -4.20 2.16 6.41
N GLU A 60 -5.35 2.13 5.77
CA GLU A 60 -6.44 1.22 6.07
C GLU A 60 -6.52 0.13 5.00
N ILE A 61 -6.92 -1.07 5.43
CA ILE A 61 -7.22 -2.20 4.56
C ILE A 61 -8.64 -2.64 4.83
N GLU A 62 -9.45 -2.73 3.79
CA GLU A 62 -10.84 -3.20 3.86
C GLU A 62 -11.03 -4.38 2.89
N HIS A 63 -11.90 -5.31 3.28
CA HIS A 63 -12.42 -6.35 2.39
C HIS A 63 -13.74 -5.86 1.79
N ARG A 64 -13.81 -5.79 0.47
CA ARG A 64 -15.06 -5.48 -0.24
C ARG A 64 -15.56 -6.69 -0.96
N ASP A 65 -16.86 -6.93 -0.86
CA ASP A 65 -17.51 -7.93 -1.70
C ASP A 65 -17.32 -7.55 -3.17
N ASN A 66 -16.86 -8.52 -3.97
CA ASN A 66 -16.70 -8.34 -5.40
C ASN A 66 -17.37 -9.50 -6.15
N ARG A 67 -17.86 -9.22 -7.35
CA ARG A 67 -18.54 -10.16 -8.26
C ARG A 67 -17.61 -11.23 -8.86
N THR A 68 -16.39 -11.36 -8.37
CA THR A 68 -15.43 -12.37 -8.82
C THR A 68 -15.75 -13.73 -8.17
N PRO A 69 -15.28 -14.86 -8.73
CA PRO A 69 -15.59 -16.21 -8.19
C PRO A 69 -15.14 -16.45 -6.74
N ILE A 70 -14.20 -15.63 -6.26
CA ILE A 70 -13.68 -15.63 -4.89
C ILE A 70 -14.49 -14.73 -3.94
N GLY A 71 -15.38 -13.88 -4.47
CA GLY A 71 -16.40 -13.16 -3.71
C GLY A 71 -15.94 -11.88 -3.01
N TYR A 72 -14.63 -11.63 -2.88
CA TYR A 72 -14.10 -10.44 -2.21
C TYR A 72 -12.79 -9.93 -2.82
N GLU A 73 -12.50 -8.65 -2.60
CA GLU A 73 -11.23 -8.02 -2.92
C GLU A 73 -10.70 -7.19 -1.75
N PHE A 74 -9.37 -7.02 -1.73
CA PHE A 74 -8.72 -6.12 -0.79
C PHE A 74 -8.59 -4.73 -1.42
N VAL A 75 -9.04 -3.72 -0.69
CA VAL A 75 -8.84 -2.32 -1.02
C VAL A 75 -8.03 -1.62 0.07
N TYR A 76 -7.31 -0.59 -0.33
CA TYR A 76 -6.33 0.11 0.47
C TYR A 76 -6.55 1.62 0.35
N ARG A 77 -6.42 2.34 1.45
CA ARG A 77 -6.52 3.80 1.49
C ARG A 77 -5.52 4.38 2.48
N ILE A 78 -5.00 5.58 2.21
CA ILE A 78 -4.18 6.31 3.18
C ILE A 78 -5.02 6.78 4.37
N THR A 79 -4.47 6.80 5.59
CA THR A 79 -5.12 7.45 6.73
C THR A 79 -4.70 8.91 6.85
N GLU A 80 -5.38 9.68 7.70
CA GLU A 80 -4.94 11.04 8.06
C GLU A 80 -3.51 11.04 8.64
N GLN A 81 -3.17 10.02 9.44
CA GLN A 81 -1.83 9.82 9.96
C GLN A 81 -0.83 9.55 8.83
N GLY A 82 -1.16 8.65 7.90
CA GLY A 82 -0.33 8.38 6.73
C GLY A 82 -0.08 9.61 5.88
N LEU A 83 -1.07 10.50 5.75
CA LEU A 83 -0.98 11.74 4.97
C LEU A 83 0.03 12.72 5.59
N THR A 84 -0.03 12.90 6.91
CA THR A 84 0.80 13.84 7.68
C THR A 84 2.24 13.35 7.88
N GLU A 85 2.46 12.04 7.93
CA GLU A 85 3.78 11.44 8.00
C GLU A 85 4.57 11.73 6.73
N SER A 86 5.50 12.68 6.80
CA SER A 86 6.53 12.85 5.80
C SER A 86 7.54 11.72 6.00
N VAL A 87 7.62 10.80 5.05
CA VAL A 87 8.67 9.78 5.11
C VAL A 87 9.99 10.47 4.82
N GLY A 88 10.68 10.85 5.89
CA GLY A 88 11.96 11.55 5.90
C GLY A 88 13.15 10.61 5.76
#